data_AF-A0A3R6FA48-F1
#
_entry.id   AF-A0A3R6FA48-F1
#
_cell.length_a   1.000
_cell.length_b   1.000
_cell.length_c   1.000
_cell.angle_alpha   90.00
_cell.angle_beta   90.00
_cell.angle_gamma   90.00
#
_symmetry.space_group_name_H-M   'P 1'
#
loop_
_entity.id
_entity.type
_entity.pdbx_description
1 polymer ?
#
loop_
_entity_poly.entity_id
_entity_poly.type
_entity_poly.pdbx_seq_one_letter_code
_entity_poly.pdbx_strand_id
1 'polypeptide(L)'
;MSTVRFSLVGIAAKVFETETWLKMVSECFGTRSVVKENCSDEQETKWETTLKRQQQEAHSLCHQVIHQLIPQAGACQMAMLDAISQASTVYAPDEAEIIFYEGNKMMEEISGHIAGILYNTRKVREANRNTGKMKDAHLKAVMYHNSVMPYLDTLRFHIDRLNEIICLA
;
A
#
# COMPACT_ATOMS: atom_id res chain seq x y z
N MET A 1 10.07 63.13 -25.69
CA MET A 1 10.80 61.97 -25.14
C MET A 1 11.37 62.38 -23.79
N SER A 2 10.96 61.74 -22.69
CA SER A 2 11.40 62.12 -21.34
C SER A 2 12.61 61.29 -20.94
N THR A 3 13.78 61.92 -20.77
CA THR A 3 15.01 61.25 -20.33
C THR A 3 14.99 61.08 -18.82
N VAL A 4 14.86 59.85 -18.35
CA VAL A 4 14.95 59.51 -16.93
C VAL A 4 16.41 59.66 -16.47
N ARG A 5 16.68 60.65 -15.62
CA ARG A 5 17.98 60.84 -14.99
C ARG A 5 18.09 59.91 -13.79
N PHE A 6 18.80 58.80 -13.93
CA PHE A 6 19.18 57.96 -12.80
C PHE A 6 20.30 58.64 -12.02
N SER A 7 20.10 58.88 -10.73
CA SER A 7 21.14 59.41 -9.86
C SER A 7 22.14 58.29 -9.50
N LEU A 8 23.43 58.59 -9.55
CA LEU A 8 24.51 57.68 -9.15
C LEU A 8 24.35 57.17 -7.71
N VAL A 9 23.75 57.98 -6.84
CA VAL A 9 23.46 57.63 -5.44
C VAL A 9 22.41 56.51 -5.36
N GLY A 10 21.39 56.53 -6.22
CA GLY A 10 20.36 55.49 -6.26
C GLY A 10 20.88 54.15 -6.81
N ILE A 11 21.87 54.19 -7.71
CA ILE A 11 22.54 52.98 -8.22
C ILE A 11 23.44 52.40 -7.13
N ALA A 12 24.23 53.24 -6.44
CA ALA A 12 25.12 52.80 -5.37
C ALA A 12 24.38 52.17 -4.18
N ALA A 13 23.23 52.74 -3.78
CA ALA A 13 22.40 52.19 -2.70
C ALA A 13 21.82 50.80 -3.05
N LYS A 14 21.34 50.63 -4.29
CA LYS A 14 20.84 49.33 -4.77
C LYS A 14 21.94 48.26 -4.87
N VAL A 15 23.14 48.65 -5.31
CA VAL A 15 24.29 47.71 -5.37
C VAL A 15 24.67 47.25 -3.95
N PHE A 16 24.69 48.15 -2.97
CA PHE A 16 24.98 47.81 -1.58
C PHE A 16 23.91 46.88 -0.96
N GLU A 17 22.63 47.10 -1.27
CA GLU A 17 21.56 46.18 -0.86
C GLU A 17 21.70 44.80 -1.52
N THR A 18 22.10 44.72 -2.79
CA THR A 18 22.31 43.42 -3.44
C THR A 18 23.53 42.68 -2.89
N GLU A 19 24.61 43.37 -2.53
CA GLU A 19 25.78 42.73 -1.94
C GLU A 19 25.54 42.27 -0.50
N THR A 20 24.77 43.02 0.29
CA THR A 20 24.36 42.62 1.63
C THR A 20 23.36 41.46 1.60
N TRP A 21 22.43 41.45 0.64
CA TRP A 21 21.57 40.30 0.38
C TRP A 21 22.35 39.07 -0.07
N LEU A 22 23.31 39.22 -0.99
CA LEU A 22 24.14 38.11 -1.45
C LEU A 22 25.04 37.58 -0.33
N LYS A 23 25.53 38.44 0.57
CA LYS A 23 26.24 38.01 1.78
C LYS A 23 25.32 37.31 2.77
N MET A 24 24.13 37.82 3.06
CA MET A 24 23.17 37.13 3.94
C MET A 24 22.76 35.78 3.37
N VAL A 25 22.46 35.69 2.07
CA VAL A 25 22.16 34.43 1.39
C VAL A 25 23.38 33.50 1.46
N SER A 26 24.58 34.01 1.20
CA SER A 26 25.81 33.24 1.32
C SER A 26 26.14 32.84 2.77
N GLU A 27 25.72 33.56 3.80
CA GLU A 27 25.91 33.15 5.21
C GLU A 27 24.82 32.18 5.66
N CYS A 28 23.57 32.39 5.21
CA CYS A 28 22.46 31.47 5.44
C CYS A 28 22.70 30.10 4.78
N PHE A 29 23.36 30.06 3.62
CA PHE A 29 23.63 28.82 2.86
C PHE A 29 25.10 28.37 2.90
N GLY A 30 26.05 29.25 3.21
CA GLY A 30 27.49 29.01 3.12
C GLY A 30 28.15 28.88 4.49
N THR A 31 27.66 27.97 5.32
CA THR A 31 28.51 27.23 6.27
C THR A 31 27.85 25.93 6.71
N ARG A 32 26.99 25.36 5.87
CA ARG A 32 26.69 23.94 5.95
C ARG A 32 27.52 23.26 4.89
N SER A 33 28.75 22.89 5.26
CA SER A 33 29.31 21.66 4.70
C SER A 33 28.39 20.54 5.16
N VAL A 34 27.24 20.42 4.50
CA VAL A 34 26.48 19.19 4.49
C VAL A 34 27.51 18.18 4.03
N VAL A 35 27.84 17.27 4.94
CA VAL A 35 28.54 16.03 4.67
C VAL A 35 27.75 15.37 3.53
N LYS A 36 28.14 15.68 2.29
CA LYS A 36 27.40 15.30 1.08
C LYS A 36 27.59 13.83 0.75
N GLU A 37 28.63 13.20 1.29
CA GLU A 37 28.94 11.79 1.06
C GLU A 37 28.28 10.84 2.08
N ASN A 38 28.15 11.20 3.37
CA ASN A 38 27.56 10.27 4.35
C ASN A 38 26.01 10.30 4.37
N CYS A 39 25.38 11.40 3.93
CA CYS A 39 23.93 11.55 4.00
C CYS A 39 23.20 10.68 2.96
N SER A 40 23.79 10.47 1.76
CA SER A 40 23.19 9.60 0.74
C SER A 40 23.16 8.16 1.18
N ASP A 41 24.26 7.68 1.76
CA ASP A 41 24.45 6.27 2.09
C ASP A 41 23.60 5.86 3.31
N GLU A 42 23.49 6.73 4.31
CA GLU A 42 22.55 6.56 5.44
C GLU A 42 21.09 6.56 4.96
N GLN A 43 20.76 7.41 3.99
CA GLN A 43 19.41 7.46 3.46
C GLN A 43 19.10 6.20 2.64
N GLU A 44 20.01 5.77 1.77
CA GLU A 44 19.91 4.56 0.95
C GLU A 44 19.72 3.30 1.82
N THR A 45 20.55 3.14 2.85
CA THR A 45 20.44 2.03 3.81
C THR A 45 19.10 2.05 4.57
N LYS A 46 18.57 3.24 4.89
CA LYS A 46 17.21 3.38 5.46
C LYS A 46 16.12 2.93 4.48
N TRP A 47 16.20 3.30 3.21
CA TRP A 47 15.25 2.82 2.17
C TRP A 47 15.30 1.31 2.03
N GLU A 48 16.49 0.70 2.01
CA GLU A 48 16.62 -0.74 1.90
C GLU A 48 16.02 -1.49 3.09
N THR A 49 16.32 -1.05 4.31
CA THR A 49 15.85 -1.70 5.54
C THR A 49 14.34 -1.59 5.69
N THR A 50 13.78 -0.41 5.41
CA THR A 50 12.32 -0.19 5.44
C THR A 50 11.59 -1.02 4.39
N LEU A 51 12.12 -1.08 3.16
CA LEU A 51 11.54 -1.87 2.08
C LEU A 51 11.60 -3.38 2.35
N LYS A 52 12.73 -3.89 2.85
CA LYS A 52 12.87 -5.31 3.23
C LYS A 52 11.84 -5.70 4.28
N ARG A 53 11.59 -4.84 5.27
CA ARG A 53 10.56 -5.06 6.30
C ARG A 53 9.17 -5.16 5.67
N GLN A 54 8.80 -4.20 4.80
CA GLN A 54 7.51 -4.22 4.10
C GLN A 54 7.33 -5.49 3.25
N GLN A 55 8.38 -5.93 2.55
CA GLN A 55 8.36 -7.17 1.78
C GLN A 55 8.13 -8.40 2.66
N GLN A 56 8.78 -8.47 3.82
CA GLN A 56 8.60 -9.56 4.79
C GLN A 56 7.19 -9.56 5.40
N GLU A 57 6.66 -8.39 5.74
CA GLU A 57 5.28 -8.23 6.23
C GLU A 57 4.27 -8.70 5.17
N ALA A 58 4.43 -8.26 3.92
CA ALA A 58 3.58 -8.70 2.82
C ALA A 58 3.65 -10.22 2.60
N HIS A 59 4.85 -10.81 2.69
CA HIS A 59 5.04 -12.25 2.61
C HIS A 59 4.36 -13.00 3.76
N SER A 60 4.55 -12.53 4.99
CA SER A 60 3.93 -13.10 6.20
C SER A 60 2.40 -13.10 6.08
N LEU A 61 1.81 -11.97 5.64
CA LEU A 61 0.37 -11.84 5.40
C LEU A 61 -0.11 -12.85 4.35
N CYS A 62 0.57 -12.94 3.20
CA CYS A 62 0.24 -13.89 2.14
C CYS A 62 0.25 -15.33 2.66
N HIS A 63 1.26 -15.70 3.44
CA HIS A 63 1.39 -17.02 4.04
C HIS A 63 0.25 -17.31 5.02
N GLN A 64 0.00 -16.39 5.95
CA GLN A 64 -1.07 -16.51 6.95
C GLN A 64 -2.43 -16.75 6.29
N VAL A 65 -2.74 -15.95 5.27
CA VAL A 65 -4.05 -15.98 4.62
C VAL A 65 -4.27 -17.27 3.84
N ILE A 66 -3.25 -17.75 3.13
CA ILE A 66 -3.33 -19.03 2.40
C ILE A 66 -3.54 -20.21 3.36
N HIS A 67 -2.82 -20.22 4.48
CA HIS A 67 -2.76 -21.41 5.34
C HIS A 67 -3.74 -21.41 6.50
N GLN A 68 -4.31 -20.26 6.87
CA GLN A 68 -5.23 -20.14 7.99
C GLN A 68 -6.61 -19.65 7.53
N LEU A 69 -6.66 -18.49 6.89
CA LEU A 69 -7.93 -17.85 6.56
C LEU A 69 -8.72 -18.60 5.48
N ILE A 70 -8.08 -19.02 4.39
CA ILE A 70 -8.77 -19.77 3.32
C ILE A 70 -9.33 -21.10 3.83
N PRO A 71 -8.58 -21.95 4.57
CA PRO A 71 -9.15 -23.15 5.17
C PRO A 71 -10.32 -22.87 6.13
N GLN A 72 -10.22 -21.83 6.96
CA GLN A 72 -11.30 -21.42 7.85
C GLN A 72 -12.56 -21.02 7.08
N ALA A 73 -12.40 -20.26 5.99
CA ALA A 73 -13.50 -19.89 5.10
C ALA A 73 -14.16 -21.12 4.45
N GLY A 74 -13.36 -22.09 4.00
CA GLY A 74 -13.86 -23.33 3.43
C GLY A 74 -14.65 -24.19 4.44
N ALA A 75 -14.22 -24.22 5.70
CA ALA A 75 -14.97 -24.89 6.76
C ALA A 75 -16.33 -24.19 7.02
N CYS A 76 -16.36 -22.86 7.00
CA CYS A 76 -17.59 -22.08 7.12
C CYS A 76 -18.55 -22.36 5.94
N GLN A 77 -18.05 -22.37 4.70
CA GLN A 77 -18.88 -22.75 3.53
C GLN A 77 -19.45 -24.17 3.66
N MET A 78 -18.69 -25.13 4.18
CA MET A 78 -19.18 -26.48 4.39
C MET A 78 -20.32 -26.51 5.43
N ALA A 79 -20.18 -25.78 6.53
CA ALA A 79 -21.22 -25.68 7.56
C ALA A 79 -22.51 -25.04 7.01
N MET A 80 -22.37 -24.02 6.14
CA MET A 80 -23.52 -23.41 5.45
C MET A 80 -24.20 -24.39 4.50
N LEU A 81 -23.43 -25.15 3.70
CA LEU A 81 -23.99 -26.19 2.83
C LEU A 81 -24.77 -27.23 3.62
N ASP A 82 -24.23 -27.68 4.74
CA ASP A 82 -24.90 -28.64 5.62
C ASP A 82 -26.22 -28.06 6.16
N ALA A 83 -26.23 -26.81 6.63
CA ALA A 83 -27.42 -26.13 7.11
C ALA A 83 -28.50 -25.98 6.01
N ILE A 84 -28.09 -25.56 4.81
CA ILE A 84 -28.98 -25.43 3.65
C ILE A 84 -29.57 -26.80 3.27
N SER A 85 -28.75 -27.86 3.28
CA SER A 85 -29.20 -29.21 2.94
C SER A 85 -30.27 -29.75 3.90
N GLN A 86 -30.16 -29.38 5.18
CA GLN A 86 -31.08 -29.78 6.24
C GLN A 86 -32.33 -28.89 6.32
N ALA A 87 -32.31 -27.69 5.73
CA ALA A 87 -33.40 -26.72 5.86
C ALA A 87 -34.76 -27.27 5.42
N SER A 88 -34.81 -28.03 4.32
CA SER A 88 -36.06 -28.63 3.81
C SER A 88 -36.64 -29.73 4.73
N THR A 89 -35.84 -30.27 5.65
CA THR A 89 -36.29 -31.28 6.63
C THR A 89 -36.84 -30.66 7.91
N VAL A 90 -36.51 -29.40 8.18
CA VAL A 90 -36.85 -28.70 9.44
C VAL A 90 -37.92 -27.63 9.22
N TYR A 91 -37.85 -26.91 8.10
CA TYR A 91 -38.68 -25.73 7.82
C TYR A 91 -39.76 -25.99 6.77
N ALA A 92 -40.78 -25.12 6.75
CA ALA A 92 -41.77 -25.13 5.68
C ALA A 92 -41.12 -24.80 4.32
N PRO A 93 -41.71 -25.20 3.18
CA PRO A 93 -41.08 -25.04 1.87
C PRO A 93 -40.70 -23.59 1.52
N ASP A 94 -41.53 -22.63 1.88
CA ASP A 94 -41.31 -21.20 1.67
C ASP A 94 -40.16 -20.65 2.53
N GLU A 95 -40.10 -21.03 3.80
CA GLU A 95 -39.00 -20.68 4.71
C GLU A 95 -37.67 -21.33 4.27
N ALA A 96 -37.70 -22.59 3.85
CA ALA A 96 -36.53 -23.32 3.38
C ALA A 96 -35.95 -22.71 2.08
N GLU A 97 -36.80 -22.21 1.19
CA GLU A 97 -36.37 -21.51 -0.03
C GLU A 97 -35.64 -20.19 0.29
N ILE A 98 -36.10 -19.44 1.29
CA ILE A 98 -35.41 -18.23 1.76
C ILE A 98 -34.03 -18.58 2.30
N ILE A 99 -33.92 -19.59 3.16
CA ILE A 99 -32.64 -20.06 3.74
C ILE A 99 -31.67 -20.50 2.62
N PHE A 100 -32.17 -21.23 1.62
CA PHE A 100 -31.38 -21.63 0.46
C PHE A 100 -30.84 -20.43 -0.32
N TYR A 101 -31.69 -19.44 -0.59
CA TYR A 101 -31.29 -18.26 -1.35
C TYR A 101 -30.26 -17.41 -0.59
N GLU A 102 -30.52 -17.09 0.67
CA GLU A 102 -29.60 -16.29 1.50
C GLU A 102 -28.27 -17.01 1.74
N GLY A 103 -28.32 -18.31 2.03
CA GLY A 103 -27.13 -19.14 2.23
C GLY A 103 -26.27 -19.24 0.97
N ASN A 104 -26.88 -19.47 -0.20
CA ASN A 104 -26.14 -19.49 -1.47
C ASN A 104 -25.49 -18.16 -1.78
N LYS A 105 -26.20 -17.05 -1.57
CA LYS A 105 -25.65 -15.71 -1.77
C LYS A 105 -24.40 -15.49 -0.90
N MET A 106 -24.45 -15.87 0.37
CA MET A 106 -23.31 -15.74 1.27
C MET A 106 -22.13 -16.63 0.84
N MET A 107 -22.39 -17.86 0.41
CA MET A 107 -21.35 -18.76 -0.11
C MET A 107 -20.68 -18.22 -1.38
N GLU A 108 -21.44 -17.59 -2.28
CA GLU A 108 -20.91 -16.92 -3.47
C GLU A 108 -20.02 -15.73 -3.09
N GLU A 109 -20.44 -14.91 -2.12
CA GLU A 109 -19.64 -13.81 -1.59
C GLU A 109 -18.31 -14.32 -1.00
N ILE A 110 -18.35 -15.36 -0.16
CA ILE A 110 -17.13 -16.00 0.39
C ILE A 110 -16.23 -16.50 -0.75
N SER A 111 -16.80 -17.18 -1.74
CA SER A 111 -16.04 -17.69 -2.90
C SER A 111 -15.36 -16.57 -3.68
N GLY A 112 -16.06 -15.45 -3.89
CA GLY A 112 -15.52 -14.25 -4.52
C GLY A 112 -14.33 -13.67 -3.75
N HIS A 113 -14.44 -13.56 -2.43
CA HIS A 113 -13.35 -13.08 -1.58
C HIS A 113 -12.15 -14.04 -1.57
N ILE A 114 -12.37 -15.36 -1.48
CA ILE A 114 -11.29 -16.36 -1.58
C ILE A 114 -10.57 -16.25 -2.93
N ALA A 115 -11.31 -16.13 -4.04
CA ALA A 115 -10.73 -15.97 -5.36
C ALA A 115 -9.89 -14.68 -5.47
N GLY A 116 -10.42 -13.56 -4.96
CA GLY A 116 -9.72 -12.29 -4.89
C GLY A 116 -8.42 -12.38 -4.07
N ILE A 117 -8.45 -13.04 -2.92
CA ILE A 117 -7.27 -13.30 -2.08
C ILE A 117 -6.21 -14.10 -2.84
N LEU A 118 -6.60 -15.22 -3.45
CA LEU A 118 -5.69 -16.11 -4.17
C LEU A 118 -5.04 -15.42 -5.37
N TYR A 119 -5.80 -14.57 -6.07
CA TYR A 119 -5.29 -13.78 -7.19
C TYR A 119 -4.28 -12.73 -6.71
N ASN A 120 -4.67 -11.89 -5.74
CA ASN A 120 -3.82 -10.80 -5.27
C ASN A 120 -2.56 -11.31 -4.57
N THR A 121 -2.64 -12.41 -3.82
CA THR A 121 -1.47 -13.05 -3.21
C THR A 121 -0.44 -13.49 -4.27
N ARG A 122 -0.91 -14.08 -5.38
CA ARG A 122 -0.03 -14.43 -6.50
C ARG A 122 0.60 -13.18 -7.13
N LYS A 123 -0.18 -12.11 -7.31
CA LYS A 123 0.31 -10.85 -7.89
C LYS A 123 1.31 -10.12 -7.00
N VAL A 124 1.08 -10.06 -5.69
CA VAL A 124 2.05 -9.52 -4.71
C VAL A 124 3.38 -10.28 -4.82
N ARG A 125 3.35 -11.63 -4.86
CA ARG A 125 4.56 -12.44 -4.99
C ARG A 125 5.29 -12.21 -6.31
N GLU A 126 4.57 -12.12 -7.42
CA GLU A 126 5.12 -11.84 -8.75
C GLU A 126 5.77 -10.46 -8.81
N ALA A 127 5.06 -9.42 -8.35
CA ALA A 127 5.56 -8.04 -8.30
C ALA A 127 6.79 -7.93 -7.39
N ASN A 128 6.76 -8.53 -6.19
CA ASN A 128 7.91 -8.57 -5.28
C ASN A 128 9.15 -9.21 -5.90
N ARG A 129 8.97 -10.32 -6.63
CA ARG A 129 10.07 -10.98 -7.34
C ARG A 129 10.67 -10.07 -8.41
N ASN A 130 9.86 -9.26 -9.08
CA ASN A 130 10.34 -8.34 -10.11
C ASN A 130 11.03 -7.11 -9.51
N THR A 131 10.48 -6.51 -8.45
CA THR A 131 11.13 -5.43 -7.71
C THR A 131 12.45 -5.88 -7.08
N GLY A 132 12.52 -7.13 -6.60
CA GLY A 132 13.72 -7.69 -5.97
C GLY A 132 14.94 -7.74 -6.89
N LYS A 133 14.75 -7.81 -8.22
CA LYS A 133 15.83 -7.85 -9.22
C LYS A 133 16.53 -6.49 -9.42
N MET A 134 15.93 -5.40 -8.94
CA MET A 134 16.46 -4.05 -9.13
C MET A 134 17.68 -3.81 -8.22
N LYS A 135 18.67 -3.07 -8.73
CA LYS A 135 19.90 -2.74 -7.99
C LYS A 135 19.73 -1.48 -7.13
N ASP A 136 19.21 -0.41 -7.73
CA ASP A 136 19.01 0.88 -7.08
C ASP A 136 17.89 0.80 -6.01
N ALA A 137 18.22 1.17 -4.76
CA ALA A 137 17.31 1.04 -3.64
C ALA A 137 16.13 2.02 -3.71
N HIS A 138 16.37 3.25 -4.21
CA HIS A 138 15.32 4.26 -4.33
C HIS A 138 14.28 3.88 -5.38
N LEU A 139 14.74 3.50 -6.58
CA LEU A 139 13.90 3.00 -7.65
C LEU A 139 13.12 1.75 -7.20
N LYS A 140 13.75 0.86 -6.42
CA LYS A 140 13.08 -0.31 -5.86
C LYS A 140 11.92 0.09 -4.94
N ALA A 141 12.11 1.09 -4.08
CA ALA A 141 11.06 1.59 -3.20
C ALA A 141 9.90 2.22 -4.00
N VAL A 142 10.21 3.03 -5.01
CA VAL A 142 9.20 3.62 -5.91
C VAL A 142 8.42 2.52 -6.64
N MET A 143 9.12 1.53 -7.19
CA MET A 143 8.49 0.43 -7.92
C MET A 143 7.67 -0.47 -6.99
N TYR A 144 8.11 -0.70 -5.75
CA TYR A 144 7.32 -1.42 -4.77
C TYR A 144 5.99 -0.70 -4.48
N HIS A 145 6.03 0.61 -4.28
CA HIS A 145 4.83 1.41 -4.08
C HIS A 145 3.88 1.35 -5.30
N ASN A 146 4.42 1.45 -6.51
CA ASN A 146 3.59 1.50 -7.72
C ASN A 146 3.07 0.12 -8.18
N SER A 147 3.78 -0.97 -7.86
CA SER A 147 3.48 -2.29 -8.42
C SER A 147 3.08 -3.35 -7.41
N VAL A 148 3.47 -3.23 -6.13
CA VAL A 148 3.15 -4.21 -5.08
C VAL A 148 2.01 -3.73 -4.21
N MET A 149 2.06 -2.47 -3.73
CA MET A 149 1.04 -1.92 -2.82
C MET A 149 -0.40 -2.02 -3.35
N PRO A 150 -0.71 -1.76 -4.63
CA PRO A 150 -2.09 -1.86 -5.11
C PRO A 150 -2.71 -3.26 -4.91
N TYR A 151 -1.92 -4.31 -5.14
CA TYR A 151 -2.37 -5.70 -4.90
C TYR A 151 -2.43 -6.03 -3.41
N LEU A 152 -1.52 -5.48 -2.61
CA LEU A 152 -1.52 -5.67 -1.16
C LEU A 152 -2.74 -5.02 -0.49
N ASP A 153 -3.13 -3.83 -0.95
CA ASP A 153 -4.30 -3.12 -0.43
C ASP A 153 -5.59 -3.81 -0.86
N THR A 154 -5.66 -4.29 -2.10
CA THR A 154 -6.79 -5.12 -2.57
C THR A 154 -6.86 -6.45 -1.80
N LEU A 155 -5.70 -7.07 -1.51
CA LEU A 155 -5.63 -8.27 -0.69
C LEU A 155 -6.18 -8.02 0.72
N ARG A 156 -5.76 -6.93 1.38
CA ARG A 156 -6.27 -6.52 2.70
C ARG A 156 -7.78 -6.32 2.68
N PHE A 157 -8.32 -5.63 1.68
CA PHE A 157 -9.76 -5.47 1.52
C PHE A 157 -10.50 -6.82 1.50
N HIS A 158 -10.04 -7.79 0.70
CA HIS A 158 -10.71 -9.09 0.67
C HIS A 158 -10.55 -9.87 1.97
N ILE A 159 -9.41 -9.75 2.66
CA ILE A 159 -9.17 -10.37 3.98
C ILE A 159 -10.16 -9.83 5.01
N ASP A 160 -10.28 -8.51 5.11
CA ASP A 160 -11.14 -7.85 6.09
C ASP A 160 -12.61 -8.21 5.85
N ARG A 161 -13.07 -8.16 4.59
CA ARG A 161 -14.43 -8.57 4.23
C ARG A 161 -14.69 -10.05 4.48
N LEU A 162 -13.72 -10.92 4.17
CA LEU A 162 -13.88 -12.34 4.44
C LEU A 162 -13.94 -12.63 5.95
N ASN A 163 -13.13 -11.95 6.76
CA ASN A 163 -13.20 -12.06 8.21
C ASN A 163 -14.53 -11.57 8.77
N GLU A 164 -15.08 -10.46 8.26
CA GLU A 164 -16.42 -9.99 8.65
C GLU A 164 -17.48 -11.07 8.41
N ILE A 165 -17.47 -11.73 7.25
CA ILE A 165 -18.44 -12.79 6.94
C ILE A 165 -18.23 -14.01 7.84
N ILE A 166 -16.98 -14.44 8.04
CA ILE A 166 -16.66 -15.63 8.86
C ILE A 166 -16.99 -15.40 10.34
N CYS A 167 -16.79 -14.20 10.88
CA CYS A 167 -17.08 -13.91 12.29
C CYS A 167 -18.59 -13.79 12.60
N LEU A 168 -19.42 -13.58 11.58
CA LEU A 168 -20.88 -13.49 11.71
C LEU A 168 -21.58 -14.86 11.58
N ALA A 169 -20.88 -15.86 11.05
CA ALA A 169 -21.37 -17.23 10.88
C ALA A 169 -21.04 -18.10 12.10
#